data_AF-A0A2N1ZCA7-F1
#
_entry.id   AF-A0A2N1ZCA7-F1
#
_cell.length_a   1.000
_cell.length_b   1.000
_cell.length_c   1.000
_cell.angle_alpha   90.00
_cell.angle_beta   90.00
_cell.angle_gamma   90.00
#
_symmetry.space_group_name_H-M   'P 1'
#
loop_
_entity.id
_entity.type
_entity.pdbx_description
1 polymer ?
#
loop_
_entity_poly.entity_id
_entity_poly.type
_entity_poly.pdbx_seq_one_letter_code
_entity_poly.pdbx_strand_id
1 'polypeptide(L)'
;MAEWKELKSQILAGTKIDSQGESNTKEFLLWLKNRFNARGKIPLGQQHDMSKEAVGHINNFDVIPDKTDESHWNLVGDIYFHDVDIDSALRGFSYSVNIDITGDLENKEVAVYVPFPHYNSSDLLEEIVELSDGISAGAWKKKNASPDYISLAISLALFVAAPAYTNIWNTKISPVLSKLKDRLGNSHSTDFVQVAKGHLEEIYGIYFIPERGREEGCFILEKIIAGIELVNRHVANDEIAREKGLHIVKLKYSLRSQEFELIVVEYLDGSIINHKN
;
A
#
# COMPACT_ATOMS: atom_id res chain seq x y z
N MET A 1 -11.80 -7.25 -27.01
CA MET A 1 -10.60 -6.61 -26.41
C MET A 1 -11.07 -5.30 -25.82
N ALA A 2 -10.74 -5.02 -24.56
CA ALA A 2 -11.08 -3.75 -23.91
C ALA A 2 -10.41 -2.59 -24.66
N GLU A 3 -11.14 -1.50 -24.90
CA GLU A 3 -10.60 -0.32 -25.56
C GLU A 3 -9.88 0.55 -24.53
N TRP A 4 -8.55 0.65 -24.66
CA TRP A 4 -7.74 1.49 -23.78
C TRP A 4 -7.92 2.97 -24.13
N LYS A 5 -8.19 3.78 -23.11
CA LYS A 5 -8.21 5.23 -23.18
C LYS A 5 -6.95 5.80 -22.56
N GLU A 6 -6.55 6.97 -23.03
CA GLU A 6 -5.34 7.66 -22.61
C GLU A 6 -5.62 9.12 -22.23
N LEU A 7 -5.04 9.57 -21.12
CA LEU A 7 -4.98 10.97 -20.71
C LEU A 7 -3.53 11.37 -20.45
N LYS A 8 -3.00 12.31 -21.22
CA LYS A 8 -1.59 12.71 -21.15
C LYS A 8 -1.32 13.77 -20.09
N SER A 9 -0.15 13.69 -19.46
CA SER A 9 0.43 14.71 -18.58
C SER A 9 -0.54 15.24 -17.51
N GLN A 10 -1.28 14.33 -16.88
CA GLN A 10 -2.21 14.69 -15.82
C GLN A 10 -1.46 14.96 -14.52
N ILE A 11 -1.93 15.95 -13.75
CA ILE A 11 -1.32 16.32 -12.47
C ILE A 11 -1.68 15.26 -11.42
N LEU A 12 -0.65 14.64 -10.86
CA LEU A 12 -0.75 13.60 -9.83
C LEU A 12 -0.52 14.21 -8.43
N ALA A 13 0.47 15.09 -8.34
CA ALA A 13 0.90 15.74 -7.09
C ALA A 13 1.46 17.14 -7.40
N GLY A 14 1.51 18.00 -6.38
CA GLY A 14 2.13 19.32 -6.49
C GLY A 14 2.79 19.76 -5.20
N THR A 15 3.55 20.86 -5.28
CA THR A 15 4.15 21.52 -4.11
C THR A 15 3.23 22.56 -3.49
N LYS A 16 2.08 22.86 -4.12
CA LYS A 16 1.02 23.66 -3.49
C LYS A 16 0.36 22.86 -2.37
N ILE A 17 -0.14 23.57 -1.37
CA ILE A 17 -0.98 22.98 -0.34
C ILE A 17 -2.25 22.45 -1.00
N ASP A 18 -2.52 21.16 -0.82
CA ASP A 18 -3.72 20.53 -1.35
C ASP A 18 -4.96 20.77 -0.48
N SER A 19 -6.09 20.21 -0.87
CA SER A 19 -7.35 20.34 -0.13
C SER A 19 -7.33 19.73 1.28
N GLN A 20 -6.30 18.94 1.61
CA GLN A 20 -6.12 18.29 2.90
C GLN A 20 -5.17 19.08 3.79
N GLY A 21 -4.47 20.08 3.24
CA GLY A 21 -3.45 20.81 3.98
C GLY A 21 -2.06 20.19 3.84
N GLU A 22 -1.88 19.18 3.00
CA GLU A 22 -0.56 18.59 2.72
C GLU A 22 0.14 19.37 1.59
N SER A 23 1.46 19.55 1.72
CA SER A 23 2.31 20.01 0.62
C SER A 23 3.52 19.09 0.46
N ASN A 24 4.08 19.07 -0.74
CA ASN A 24 5.29 18.32 -1.06
C ASN A 24 6.45 19.25 -1.40
N THR A 25 7.67 18.77 -1.22
CA THR A 25 8.87 19.45 -1.72
C THR A 25 9.15 19.05 -3.17
N LYS A 26 9.87 19.90 -3.92
CA LYS A 26 10.27 19.57 -5.29
C LYS A 26 11.18 18.33 -5.32
N GLU A 27 12.07 18.23 -4.35
CA GLU A 27 12.99 17.11 -4.17
C GLU A 27 12.23 15.79 -4.01
N PHE A 28 11.14 15.80 -3.24
CA PHE A 28 10.27 14.65 -3.08
C PHE A 28 9.56 14.28 -4.40
N LEU A 29 9.07 15.26 -5.16
CA LEU A 29 8.48 14.99 -6.49
C LEU A 29 9.49 14.39 -7.46
N LEU A 30 10.74 14.87 -7.46
CA LEU A 30 11.83 14.33 -8.29
C LEU A 30 12.20 12.91 -7.87
N TRP A 31 12.23 12.63 -6.58
CA TRP A 31 12.41 11.27 -6.07
C TRP A 31 11.28 10.33 -6.52
N LEU A 32 10.02 10.77 -6.42
CA LEU A 32 8.87 10.00 -6.91
C LEU A 32 8.97 9.72 -8.42
N LYS A 33 9.29 10.74 -9.23
CA LYS A 33 9.51 10.59 -10.67
C LYS A 33 10.50 9.47 -10.96
N ASN A 34 11.67 9.53 -10.34
CA ASN A 34 12.74 8.56 -10.58
C ASN A 34 12.32 7.16 -10.14
N ARG A 35 11.72 7.04 -8.95
CA ARG A 35 11.22 5.77 -8.41
C ARG A 35 10.16 5.14 -9.32
N PHE A 36 9.18 5.92 -9.79
CA PHE A 36 8.10 5.38 -10.60
C PHE A 36 8.54 5.06 -12.03
N ASN A 37 9.40 5.89 -12.64
CA ASN A 37 9.96 5.57 -13.96
C ASN A 37 10.87 4.34 -13.94
N ALA A 38 11.64 4.13 -12.87
CA ALA A 38 12.46 2.92 -12.71
C ALA A 38 11.60 1.63 -12.69
N ARG A 39 10.35 1.75 -12.23
CA ARG A 39 9.39 0.65 -12.21
C ARG A 39 8.62 0.49 -13.53
N GLY A 40 8.53 1.53 -14.35
CA GLY A 40 7.79 1.53 -15.60
C GLY A 40 6.31 1.83 -15.38
N LYS A 41 5.48 0.80 -15.15
CA LYS A 41 4.02 0.96 -14.99
C LYS A 41 3.64 0.96 -13.51
N ILE A 42 2.91 1.99 -13.10
CA ILE A 42 2.32 2.06 -11.76
C ILE A 42 0.82 1.77 -11.88
N PRO A 43 0.32 0.71 -11.26
CA PRO A 43 -1.11 0.41 -11.24
C PRO A 43 -2.00 1.57 -10.80
N LEU A 44 -3.11 1.73 -11.51
CA LEU A 44 -4.11 2.74 -11.22
C LEU A 44 -5.12 2.18 -10.22
N GLY A 45 -4.78 2.28 -8.93
CA GLY A 45 -5.66 1.91 -7.83
C GLY A 45 -6.83 2.89 -7.70
N GLN A 46 -8.02 2.37 -7.41
CA GLN A 46 -9.21 3.20 -7.23
C GLN A 46 -9.22 3.81 -5.83
N GLN A 47 -9.11 5.14 -5.73
CA GLN A 47 -9.20 5.90 -4.46
C GLN A 47 -8.20 5.42 -3.37
N HIS A 48 -7.10 4.78 -3.75
CA HIS A 48 -6.19 4.07 -2.83
C HIS A 48 -6.89 3.08 -1.88
N ASP A 49 -8.08 2.61 -2.23
CA ASP A 49 -8.73 1.50 -1.56
C ASP A 49 -8.11 0.21 -2.07
N MET A 50 -7.27 -0.40 -1.25
CA MET A 50 -6.57 -1.63 -1.60
C MET A 50 -7.52 -2.81 -1.85
N SER A 51 -8.78 -2.72 -1.42
CA SER A 51 -9.82 -3.72 -1.65
C SER A 51 -10.41 -3.71 -3.06
N LYS A 52 -10.10 -2.69 -3.86
CA LYS A 52 -10.61 -2.53 -5.23
C LYS A 52 -9.58 -2.96 -6.27
N GLU A 53 -10.10 -3.43 -7.40
CA GLU A 53 -9.32 -3.75 -8.59
C GLU A 53 -8.60 -2.51 -9.13
N ALA A 54 -7.44 -2.73 -9.76
CA ALA A 54 -6.80 -1.69 -10.57
C ALA A 54 -7.51 -1.61 -11.93
N VAL A 55 -7.75 -0.37 -12.39
CA VAL A 55 -8.54 -0.09 -13.62
C VAL A 55 -7.67 0.41 -14.77
N GLY A 56 -6.35 0.33 -14.61
CA GLY A 56 -5.39 0.91 -15.53
C GLY A 56 -4.00 1.02 -14.93
N HIS A 57 -3.18 1.90 -15.51
CA HIS A 57 -1.85 2.23 -15.01
C HIS A 57 -1.44 3.66 -15.38
N ILE A 58 -0.40 4.14 -14.71
CA ILE A 58 0.27 5.42 -14.93
C ILE A 58 1.71 5.14 -15.35
N ASN A 59 2.23 5.86 -16.33
CA ASN A 59 3.65 5.84 -16.71
C ASN A 59 4.11 7.24 -17.16
N ASN A 60 5.32 7.36 -17.71
CA ASN A 60 5.89 8.60 -18.24
C ASN A 60 5.87 9.75 -17.23
N PHE A 61 6.43 9.51 -16.04
CA PHE A 61 6.40 10.50 -14.97
C PHE A 61 7.38 11.64 -15.24
N ASP A 62 6.95 12.87 -14.98
CA ASP A 62 7.80 14.05 -15.05
C ASP A 62 7.47 15.09 -13.98
N VAL A 63 8.42 15.99 -13.71
CA VAL A 63 8.25 17.11 -12.79
C VAL A 63 8.38 18.41 -13.57
N ILE A 64 7.26 19.13 -13.70
CA ILE A 64 7.17 20.36 -14.48
C ILE A 64 6.79 21.55 -13.57
N PRO A 65 7.16 22.79 -13.92
CA PRO A 65 6.67 23.98 -13.23
C PRO A 65 5.14 24.06 -13.27
N ASP A 66 4.52 24.61 -12.23
CA ASP A 66 3.09 24.90 -12.24
C ASP A 66 2.78 26.05 -13.22
N LYS A 67 1.72 25.89 -14.02
CA LYS A 67 1.37 26.83 -15.09
C LYS A 67 0.94 28.21 -14.59
N THR A 68 0.49 28.29 -13.35
CA THR A 68 -0.04 29.51 -12.73
C THR A 68 0.92 30.13 -11.73
N ASP A 69 1.95 29.39 -11.30
CA ASP A 69 2.94 29.85 -10.33
C ASP A 69 4.26 29.09 -10.51
N GLU A 70 5.26 29.75 -11.12
CA GLU A 70 6.56 29.14 -11.41
C GLU A 70 7.39 28.79 -10.15
N SER A 71 7.00 29.28 -8.97
CA SER A 71 7.60 28.85 -7.70
C SER A 71 7.15 27.45 -7.27
N HIS A 72 6.06 26.95 -7.85
CA HIS A 72 5.52 25.62 -7.59
C HIS A 72 5.80 24.63 -8.71
N TRP A 73 5.78 23.36 -8.35
CA TRP A 73 6.10 22.23 -9.23
C TRP A 73 5.03 21.16 -9.13
N ASN A 74 4.76 20.48 -10.24
CA ASN A 74 3.78 19.42 -10.36
C ASN A 74 4.45 18.14 -10.85
N LEU A 75 4.14 17.02 -10.18
CA LEU A 75 4.38 15.68 -10.72
C LEU A 75 3.24 15.35 -11.68
N VAL A 76 3.59 15.05 -12.92
CA VAL A 76 2.65 14.64 -13.97
C VAL A 76 2.94 13.23 -14.45
N GLY A 77 1.93 12.57 -15.02
CA GLY A 77 2.07 11.29 -15.69
C GLY A 77 0.96 11.04 -16.72
N ASP A 78 1.19 10.08 -17.59
CA ASP A 78 0.20 9.63 -18.58
C ASP A 78 -0.62 8.49 -17.98
N ILE A 79 -1.95 8.60 -18.05
CA ILE A 79 -2.87 7.59 -17.52
C ILE A 79 -3.49 6.79 -18.66
N TYR A 80 -3.44 5.47 -18.49
CA TYR A 80 -4.02 4.48 -19.38
C TYR A 80 -5.05 3.67 -18.58
N PHE A 81 -6.27 3.56 -19.08
CA PHE A 81 -7.36 2.87 -18.38
C PHE A 81 -8.35 2.26 -19.37
N HIS A 82 -9.20 1.36 -18.90
CA HIS A 82 -10.21 0.72 -19.72
C HIS A 82 -11.52 0.54 -18.95
N ASP A 83 -12.64 0.47 -19.67
CA ASP A 83 -13.95 0.03 -19.18
C ASP A 83 -14.48 0.70 -17.89
N VAL A 84 -14.06 1.94 -17.60
CA VAL A 84 -14.55 2.71 -16.44
C VAL A 84 -14.85 4.17 -16.80
N ASP A 85 -15.79 4.76 -16.06
CA ASP A 85 -15.91 6.21 -15.93
C ASP A 85 -14.82 6.69 -14.96
N ILE A 86 -13.81 7.36 -15.49
CA ILE A 86 -12.60 7.70 -14.74
C ILE A 86 -12.85 8.74 -13.65
N ASP A 87 -13.80 9.64 -13.86
CA ASP A 87 -14.14 10.68 -12.90
C ASP A 87 -14.80 10.04 -11.65
N SER A 88 -15.68 9.07 -11.87
CA SER A 88 -16.29 8.29 -10.78
C SER A 88 -15.29 7.34 -10.11
N ALA A 89 -14.44 6.66 -10.90
CA ALA A 89 -13.51 5.65 -10.41
C ALA A 89 -12.39 6.24 -9.56
N LEU A 90 -11.88 7.42 -9.93
CA LEU A 90 -10.67 7.98 -9.33
C LEU A 90 -10.94 9.25 -8.53
N ARG A 91 -11.90 10.09 -8.93
CA ARG A 91 -12.13 11.44 -8.37
C ARG A 91 -10.89 12.37 -8.36
N GLY A 92 -9.80 11.94 -9.01
CA GLY A 92 -8.49 12.57 -9.03
C GLY A 92 -7.38 11.52 -9.17
N PHE A 93 -6.31 11.83 -9.89
CA PHE A 93 -5.15 10.95 -10.00
C PHE A 93 -4.23 11.11 -8.80
N SER A 94 -3.70 9.99 -8.31
CA SER A 94 -3.00 9.97 -7.04
C SER A 94 -1.97 8.85 -6.95
N TYR A 95 -1.00 9.02 -6.06
CA TYR A 95 0.07 8.07 -5.76
C TYR A 95 -0.02 7.67 -4.29
N SER A 96 0.56 6.52 -3.94
CA SER A 96 0.76 6.13 -2.54
C SER A 96 2.21 5.73 -2.30
N VAL A 97 2.79 6.20 -1.19
CA VAL A 97 4.14 5.84 -0.78
C VAL A 97 4.28 5.83 0.73
N ASN A 98 5.17 4.95 1.22
CA ASN A 98 5.50 4.82 2.62
C ASN A 98 6.85 5.51 2.87
N ILE A 99 6.93 6.33 3.92
CA ILE A 99 8.15 7.06 4.31
C ILE A 99 8.38 6.82 5.78
N ASP A 100 9.51 6.24 6.15
CA ASP A 100 9.88 6.10 7.55
C ASP A 100 10.26 7.47 8.14
N ILE A 101 9.85 7.74 9.38
CA ILE A 101 10.09 9.02 10.06
C ILE A 101 10.89 8.79 11.36
N THR A 102 10.51 7.81 12.17
CA THR A 102 11.11 7.56 13.50
C THR A 102 11.14 6.06 13.84
N GLY A 103 11.88 5.70 14.88
CA GLY A 103 12.09 4.34 15.37
C GLY A 103 13.35 3.67 14.81
N ASP A 104 13.38 2.34 14.83
CA ASP A 104 14.53 1.55 14.38
C ASP A 104 14.59 1.45 12.85
N LEU A 105 15.28 2.38 12.19
CA LEU A 105 15.31 2.44 10.73
C LEU A 105 16.21 1.38 10.09
N GLU A 106 17.16 0.82 10.85
CA GLU A 106 18.16 -0.12 10.33
C GLU A 106 17.73 -1.58 10.55
N ASN A 107 17.19 -1.91 11.73
CA ASN A 107 16.85 -3.28 12.14
C ASN A 107 15.36 -3.46 12.45
N LYS A 108 14.47 -2.63 11.88
CA LYS A 108 13.01 -2.78 12.01
C LYS A 108 12.53 -4.17 11.60
N GLU A 109 11.74 -4.77 12.49
CA GLU A 109 10.96 -5.98 12.26
C GLU A 109 9.53 -5.65 11.81
N VAL A 110 9.01 -4.49 12.24
CA VAL A 110 7.68 -3.99 11.90
C VAL A 110 7.76 -2.51 11.54
N ALA A 111 7.06 -2.11 10.49
CA ALA A 111 6.89 -0.72 10.10
C ALA A 111 5.41 -0.34 10.09
N VAL A 112 5.07 0.79 10.72
CA VAL A 112 3.72 1.32 10.77
C VAL A 112 3.66 2.65 10.05
N TYR A 113 2.78 2.76 9.07
CA TYR A 113 2.55 3.99 8.32
C TYR A 113 1.12 4.48 8.55
N VAL A 114 0.98 5.64 9.16
CA VAL A 114 -0.31 6.30 9.38
C VAL A 114 -0.55 7.34 8.28
N PRO A 115 -1.81 7.65 7.91
CA PRO A 115 -2.09 8.65 6.88
C PRO A 115 -2.07 10.08 7.42
N PHE A 116 -2.19 11.08 6.54
CA PHE A 116 -2.37 12.47 6.94
C PHE A 116 -3.72 12.66 7.65
N PRO A 117 -3.84 13.52 8.67
CA PRO A 117 -2.79 14.35 9.29
C PRO A 117 -1.97 13.63 10.36
N HIS A 118 -2.27 12.37 10.68
CA HIS A 118 -1.75 11.66 11.85
C HIS A 118 -0.21 11.61 11.90
N TYR A 119 0.48 11.45 10.77
CA TYR A 119 1.95 11.43 10.75
C TYR A 119 2.60 12.79 11.05
N ASN A 120 1.85 13.88 11.17
CA ASN A 120 2.37 15.15 11.66
C ASN A 120 2.47 15.20 13.18
N SER A 121 1.86 14.25 13.90
CA SER A 121 1.91 14.16 15.35
C SER A 121 3.13 13.35 15.79
N SER A 122 4.20 14.04 16.20
CA SER A 122 5.40 13.39 16.76
C SER A 122 5.06 12.43 17.89
N ASP A 123 4.20 12.88 18.81
CA ASP A 123 3.79 12.12 20.00
C ASP A 123 3.11 10.80 19.60
N LEU A 124 2.29 10.82 18.54
CA LEU A 124 1.63 9.61 18.05
C LEU A 124 2.65 8.64 17.43
N LEU A 125 3.60 9.14 16.65
CA LEU A 125 4.62 8.30 16.03
C LEU A 125 5.56 7.69 17.08
N GLU A 126 5.94 8.46 18.10
CA GLU A 126 6.73 7.99 19.24
C GLU A 126 5.97 6.93 20.03
N GLU A 127 4.68 7.15 20.34
CA GLU A 127 3.84 6.14 20.99
C GLU A 127 3.78 4.82 20.21
N ILE A 128 3.75 4.88 18.87
CA ILE A 128 3.77 3.67 18.02
C ILE A 128 5.10 2.93 18.11
N VAL A 129 6.22 3.67 18.12
CA VAL A 129 7.56 3.08 18.25
C VAL A 129 7.76 2.46 19.64
N GLU A 130 7.24 3.08 20.68
CA GLU A 130 7.34 2.59 22.07
C GLU A 130 6.51 1.32 22.34
N LEU A 131 5.71 0.85 21.38
CA LEU A 131 4.91 -0.36 21.57
C LEU A 131 5.75 -1.62 21.76
N SER A 132 6.94 -1.67 21.15
CA SER A 132 7.92 -2.76 21.24
C SER A 132 9.20 -2.38 20.48
N ASP A 133 10.34 -2.95 20.88
CA ASP A 133 11.58 -2.91 20.11
C ASP A 133 11.39 -3.37 18.66
N GLY A 134 12.19 -2.81 17.74
CA GLY A 134 12.17 -3.17 16.31
C GLY A 134 10.99 -2.60 15.53
N ILE A 135 10.28 -1.59 16.08
CA ILE A 135 9.21 -0.88 15.37
C ILE A 135 9.76 0.43 14.78
N SER A 136 9.34 0.72 13.56
CA SER A 136 9.45 2.04 12.95
C SER A 136 8.06 2.60 12.66
N ALA A 137 7.93 3.92 12.70
CA ALA A 137 6.70 4.63 12.38
C ALA A 137 6.95 5.72 11.32
N GLY A 138 5.94 5.99 10.51
CA GLY A 138 6.08 6.96 9.43
C GLY A 138 4.80 7.33 8.70
N ALA A 139 4.98 7.99 7.56
CA ALA A 139 3.90 8.49 6.74
C ALA A 139 3.47 7.47 5.68
N TRP A 140 2.18 7.17 5.63
CA TRP A 140 1.52 6.62 4.46
C TRP A 140 0.96 7.78 3.64
N LYS A 141 1.81 8.38 2.80
CA LYS A 141 1.39 9.46 1.91
C LYS A 141 0.51 8.87 0.81
N LYS A 142 -0.76 9.27 0.76
CA LYS A 142 -1.73 8.91 -0.27
C LYS A 142 -2.73 10.03 -0.45
N LYS A 143 -3.16 10.26 -1.69
CA LYS A 143 -4.13 11.31 -2.01
C LYS A 143 -5.49 10.65 -2.30
N ASN A 144 -6.37 10.63 -1.31
CA ASN A 144 -7.73 10.05 -1.39
C ASN A 144 -8.77 11.08 -0.91
N ALA A 145 -10.06 10.93 -1.20
CA ALA A 145 -11.13 11.74 -0.61
C ALA A 145 -11.25 11.60 0.92
N SER A 146 -10.74 10.49 1.48
CA SER A 146 -10.78 10.18 2.93
C SER A 146 -9.51 9.40 3.32
N PRO A 147 -8.32 10.03 3.28
CA PRO A 147 -7.05 9.35 3.46
C PRO A 147 -6.81 8.91 4.91
N ASP A 148 -7.48 9.56 5.86
CA ASP A 148 -7.24 9.58 7.29
C ASP A 148 -7.70 8.33 8.04
N TYR A 149 -8.44 7.42 7.39
CA TYR A 149 -9.10 6.29 8.05
C TYR A 149 -8.38 4.95 7.98
N ILE A 150 -7.31 4.83 7.18
CA ILE A 150 -6.63 3.52 7.01
C ILE A 150 -5.13 3.69 7.22
N SER A 151 -4.59 2.98 8.20
CA SER A 151 -3.15 2.82 8.44
C SER A 151 -2.62 1.53 7.82
N LEU A 152 -1.31 1.43 7.66
CA LEU A 152 -0.63 0.25 7.13
C LEU A 152 0.37 -0.27 8.16
N ALA A 153 0.25 -1.54 8.55
CA ALA A 153 1.25 -2.22 9.36
C ALA A 153 1.94 -3.28 8.51
N ILE A 154 3.27 -3.22 8.41
CA ILE A 154 4.09 -4.11 7.58
C ILE A 154 5.00 -4.93 8.49
N SER A 155 4.87 -6.26 8.44
CA SER A 155 5.89 -7.15 8.98
C SER A 155 7.01 -7.33 7.97
N LEU A 156 8.22 -6.94 8.36
CA LEU A 156 9.45 -7.06 7.57
C LEU A 156 10.20 -8.37 7.85
N ALA A 157 9.78 -9.11 8.88
CA ALA A 157 10.23 -10.46 9.10
C ALA A 157 9.80 -11.32 7.90
N LEU A 158 10.76 -11.85 7.14
CA LEU A 158 10.47 -12.84 6.12
C LEU A 158 9.78 -14.02 6.80
N PHE A 159 8.73 -14.56 6.16
CA PHE A 159 8.06 -15.75 6.67
C PHE A 159 9.07 -16.92 6.70
N VAL A 160 9.60 -17.20 7.89
CA VAL A 160 10.39 -18.39 8.21
C VAL A 160 9.44 -19.42 8.83
N ALA A 161 9.83 -20.69 8.85
CA ALA A 161 9.08 -21.82 9.41
C ALA A 161 8.15 -21.45 10.60
N ALA A 162 6.97 -22.07 10.63
CA ALA A 162 5.83 -21.70 11.48
C ALA A 162 6.15 -21.34 12.96
N PRO A 163 7.07 -22.01 13.69
CA PRO A 163 7.37 -21.65 15.08
C PRO A 163 7.97 -20.25 15.24
N ALA A 164 8.87 -19.84 14.36
CA ALA A 164 9.50 -18.52 14.41
C ALA A 164 8.47 -17.43 14.08
N TYR A 165 7.64 -17.67 13.05
CA TYR A 165 6.58 -16.74 12.67
C TYR A 165 5.53 -16.56 13.78
N THR A 166 5.12 -17.65 14.42
CA THR A 166 4.16 -17.61 15.54
C THR A 166 4.68 -16.74 16.68
N ASN A 167 5.97 -16.83 16.99
CA ASN A 167 6.58 -15.98 18.01
C ASN A 167 6.54 -14.49 17.61
N ILE A 168 6.95 -14.15 16.39
CA ILE A 168 6.92 -12.78 15.88
C ILE A 168 5.48 -12.23 15.87
N TRP A 169 4.52 -13.04 15.44
CA TRP A 169 3.11 -12.67 15.44
C TRP A 169 2.61 -12.30 16.83
N ASN A 170 2.80 -13.19 17.81
CA ASN A 170 2.28 -13.02 19.16
C ASN A 170 2.99 -11.91 19.93
N THR A 171 4.29 -11.71 19.70
CA THR A 171 5.10 -10.76 20.49
C THR A 171 5.22 -9.37 19.85
N LYS A 172 5.06 -9.26 18.52
CA LYS A 172 5.26 -8.00 17.78
C LYS A 172 4.01 -7.59 17.01
N ILE A 173 3.55 -8.42 16.08
CA ILE A 173 2.54 -8.00 15.07
C ILE A 173 1.17 -7.79 15.69
N SER A 174 0.61 -8.80 16.37
CA SER A 174 -0.74 -8.72 16.94
C SER A 174 -0.88 -7.60 17.97
N PRO A 175 0.08 -7.38 18.90
CA PRO A 175 0.04 -6.24 19.80
C PRO A 175 0.00 -4.88 19.09
N VAL A 176 0.78 -4.70 18.02
CA VAL A 176 0.79 -3.46 17.23
C VAL A 176 -0.57 -3.22 16.57
N LEU A 177 -1.13 -4.25 15.92
CA LEU A 177 -2.43 -4.15 15.25
C LEU A 177 -3.56 -3.78 16.23
N SER A 178 -3.56 -4.37 17.43
CA SER A 178 -4.54 -4.06 18.47
C SER A 178 -4.42 -2.61 18.95
N LYS A 179 -3.21 -2.17 19.30
CA LYS A 179 -3.00 -0.85 19.90
C LYS A 179 -3.21 0.30 18.90
N LEU A 180 -2.91 0.09 17.61
CA LEU A 180 -3.19 1.10 16.59
C LEU A 180 -4.68 1.45 16.51
N LYS A 181 -5.54 0.43 16.63
CA LYS A 181 -6.99 0.62 16.66
C LYS A 181 -7.42 1.42 17.90
N ASP A 182 -6.88 1.09 19.06
CA ASP A 182 -7.19 1.79 20.31
C ASP A 182 -6.79 3.28 20.26
N ARG A 183 -5.67 3.61 19.60
CA ARG A 183 -5.13 4.97 19.52
C ARG A 183 -5.78 5.83 18.43
N LEU A 184 -6.00 5.27 17.25
CA LEU A 184 -6.57 6.00 16.11
C LEU A 184 -8.11 6.02 16.15
N GLY A 185 -8.71 5.23 17.06
CA GLY A 185 -10.14 5.18 17.31
C GLY A 185 -10.87 4.12 16.49
N ASN A 186 -12.07 3.77 16.93
CA ASN A 186 -12.87 2.65 16.36
C ASN A 186 -13.31 2.85 14.90
N SER A 187 -13.30 4.08 14.39
CA SER A 187 -13.58 4.37 12.98
C SER A 187 -12.36 4.16 12.07
N HIS A 188 -11.18 3.97 12.66
CA HIS A 188 -9.93 3.76 11.95
C HIS A 188 -9.71 2.26 11.68
N SER A 189 -9.23 1.95 10.49
CA SER A 189 -8.89 0.59 10.07
C SER A 189 -7.39 0.47 9.80
N THR A 190 -6.90 -0.76 9.78
CA THR A 190 -5.50 -1.05 9.48
C THR A 190 -5.45 -2.15 8.44
N ASP A 191 -4.71 -1.93 7.35
CA ASP A 191 -4.28 -3.00 6.46
C ASP A 191 -2.99 -3.61 7.01
N PHE A 192 -2.90 -4.94 6.98
CA PHE A 192 -1.69 -5.66 7.38
C PHE A 192 -0.94 -6.17 6.15
N VAL A 193 0.38 -6.05 6.13
CA VAL A 193 1.23 -6.57 5.06
C VAL A 193 2.24 -7.52 5.64
N GLN A 194 2.27 -8.73 5.10
CA GLN A 194 3.36 -9.68 5.33
C GLN A 194 4.34 -9.61 4.16
N VAL A 195 5.60 -9.30 4.44
CA VAL A 195 6.65 -9.39 3.42
C VAL A 195 7.05 -10.85 3.20
N ALA A 196 7.19 -11.23 1.94
CA ALA A 196 7.62 -12.55 1.51
C ALA A 196 8.70 -12.44 0.44
N LYS A 197 9.38 -13.57 0.18
CA LYS A 197 10.42 -13.69 -0.83
C LYS A 197 9.91 -14.57 -1.98
N GLY A 198 10.02 -14.05 -3.20
CA GLY A 198 9.61 -14.73 -4.42
C GLY A 198 10.71 -15.62 -5.01
N HIS A 199 10.43 -16.19 -6.18
CA HIS A 199 11.31 -17.14 -6.84
C HIS A 199 12.57 -16.50 -7.44
N LEU A 200 12.47 -15.25 -7.87
CA LEU A 200 13.59 -14.46 -8.41
C LEU A 200 14.35 -13.72 -7.31
N GLU A 201 14.22 -14.18 -6.06
CA GLU A 201 14.77 -13.55 -4.86
C GLU A 201 14.19 -12.15 -4.57
N GLU A 202 13.12 -11.77 -5.28
CA GLU A 202 12.43 -10.51 -5.10
C GLU A 202 11.66 -10.48 -3.79
N ILE A 203 11.56 -9.29 -3.20
CA ILE A 203 10.77 -9.06 -1.99
C ILE A 203 9.42 -8.49 -2.41
N TYR A 204 8.34 -9.17 -2.05
CA TYR A 204 6.97 -8.77 -2.38
C TYR A 204 6.08 -8.72 -1.13
N GLY A 205 5.02 -7.92 -1.19
CA GLY A 205 4.08 -7.73 -0.07
C GLY A 205 2.79 -8.53 -0.26
N ILE A 206 2.39 -9.28 0.76
CA ILE A 206 1.06 -9.91 0.87
C ILE A 206 0.18 -9.00 1.72
N TYR A 207 -0.77 -8.31 1.09
CA TYR A 207 -1.70 -7.38 1.73
C TYR A 207 -2.93 -8.13 2.22
N PHE A 208 -3.14 -8.13 3.53
CA PHE A 208 -4.34 -8.61 4.21
C PHE A 208 -5.28 -7.43 4.46
N ILE A 209 -6.35 -7.39 3.69
CA ILE A 209 -7.37 -6.35 3.75
C ILE A 209 -8.55 -6.89 4.58
N PRO A 210 -8.74 -6.41 5.82
CA PRO A 210 -9.78 -6.92 6.70
C PRO A 210 -11.17 -6.43 6.27
N GLU A 211 -12.19 -7.05 6.84
CA GLU A 211 -13.50 -6.40 6.93
C GLU A 211 -13.38 -5.22 7.91
N ARG A 212 -13.66 -4.01 7.43
CA ARG A 212 -13.48 -2.76 8.18
C ARG A 212 -14.34 -2.78 9.45
N GLY A 213 -13.73 -2.40 10.58
CA GLY A 213 -14.37 -2.44 11.90
C GLY A 213 -14.46 -3.85 12.53
N ARG A 214 -13.98 -4.89 11.84
CA ARG A 214 -13.91 -6.28 12.33
C ARG A 214 -12.50 -6.85 12.30
N GLU A 215 -11.49 -5.98 12.38
CA GLU A 215 -10.08 -6.30 12.27
C GLU A 215 -9.66 -7.39 13.25
N GLU A 216 -10.12 -7.33 14.51
CA GLU A 216 -9.84 -8.34 15.54
C GLU A 216 -10.28 -9.75 15.13
N GLY A 217 -11.39 -9.87 14.40
CA GLY A 217 -11.88 -11.14 13.88
C GLY A 217 -11.18 -11.59 12.60
N CYS A 218 -10.53 -10.66 11.87
CA CYS A 218 -9.83 -10.94 10.62
C CYS A 218 -8.35 -11.30 10.89
N PHE A 219 -7.69 -10.54 11.76
CA PHE A 219 -6.26 -10.65 12.09
C PHE A 219 -6.05 -11.64 13.23
N ILE A 220 -6.43 -12.88 12.98
CA ILE A 220 -6.14 -14.02 13.85
C ILE A 220 -5.06 -14.86 13.16
N LEU A 221 -4.08 -15.35 13.92
CA LEU A 221 -2.90 -16.04 13.39
C LEU A 221 -3.26 -17.15 12.39
N GLU A 222 -4.25 -17.98 12.71
CA GLU A 222 -4.67 -19.09 11.83
C GLU A 222 -5.14 -18.59 10.46
N LYS A 223 -5.89 -17.47 10.42
CA LYS A 223 -6.39 -16.87 9.18
C LYS A 223 -5.28 -16.23 8.36
N ILE A 224 -4.29 -15.62 9.04
CA ILE A 224 -3.11 -15.05 8.39
C ILE A 224 -2.27 -16.16 7.77
N ILE A 225 -1.96 -17.23 8.52
CA ILE A 225 -1.23 -18.39 8.00
C ILE A 225 -1.97 -19.00 6.81
N ALA A 226 -3.28 -19.21 6.91
CA ALA A 226 -4.08 -19.75 5.81
C ALA A 226 -4.01 -18.87 4.55
N GLY A 227 -4.03 -17.54 4.71
CA GLY A 227 -3.85 -16.61 3.60
C GLY A 227 -2.44 -16.64 3.00
N ILE A 228 -1.38 -16.73 3.82
CA ILE A 228 0.00 -16.90 3.33
C ILE A 228 0.11 -18.21 2.52
N GLU A 229 -0.45 -19.31 3.02
CA GLU A 229 -0.46 -20.59 2.32
C GLU A 229 -1.25 -20.54 1.01
N LEU A 230 -2.39 -19.83 0.98
CA LEU A 230 -3.15 -19.58 -0.24
C LEU A 230 -2.28 -18.90 -1.30
N VAL A 231 -1.55 -17.84 -0.92
CA VAL A 231 -0.63 -17.14 -1.82
C VAL A 231 0.48 -18.06 -2.29
N ASN A 232 1.13 -18.80 -1.38
CA ASN A 232 2.20 -19.72 -1.74
C ASN A 232 1.74 -20.78 -2.74
N ARG A 233 0.54 -21.35 -2.57
CA ARG A 233 -0.06 -22.30 -3.53
C ARG A 233 -0.36 -21.67 -4.88
N HIS A 234 -0.85 -20.42 -4.89
CA HIS A 234 -1.12 -19.69 -6.12
C HIS A 234 0.17 -19.40 -6.89
N VAL A 235 1.14 -18.77 -6.22
CA VAL A 235 2.44 -18.39 -6.79
C VAL A 235 3.23 -19.60 -7.29
N ALA A 236 3.15 -20.74 -6.60
CA ALA A 236 3.80 -21.97 -7.04
C ALA A 236 3.35 -22.43 -8.43
N ASN A 237 2.17 -22.02 -8.90
CA ASN A 237 1.59 -22.40 -10.20
C ASN A 237 1.46 -21.22 -11.18
N ASP A 238 1.91 -20.02 -10.80
CA ASP A 238 1.81 -18.82 -11.63
C ASP A 238 3.03 -18.69 -12.55
N GLU A 239 2.83 -18.95 -13.85
CA GLU A 239 3.88 -18.83 -14.88
C GLU A 239 4.37 -17.38 -15.04
N ILE A 240 3.48 -16.40 -14.88
CA ILE A 240 3.80 -14.98 -15.02
C ILE A 240 4.67 -14.54 -13.85
N ALA A 241 4.36 -15.00 -12.63
CA ALA A 241 5.19 -14.74 -11.46
C ALA A 241 6.61 -15.29 -11.63
N ARG A 242 6.78 -16.48 -12.23
CA ARG A 242 8.10 -17.06 -12.48
C ARG A 242 8.93 -16.28 -13.50
N GLU A 243 8.28 -15.72 -14.53
CA GLU A 243 8.94 -14.94 -15.57
C GLU A 243 9.28 -13.53 -15.10
N LYS A 244 8.33 -12.86 -14.44
CA LYS A 244 8.38 -11.41 -14.20
C LYS A 244 8.67 -11.03 -12.75
N GLY A 245 8.52 -11.96 -11.82
CA GLY A 245 8.58 -11.70 -10.38
C GLY A 245 7.34 -10.99 -9.85
N LEU A 246 7.17 -11.06 -8.54
CA LEU A 246 6.03 -10.49 -7.81
C LEU A 246 6.35 -9.13 -7.19
N HIS A 247 5.34 -8.28 -7.08
CA HIS A 247 5.42 -7.03 -6.35
C HIS A 247 4.43 -7.00 -5.18
N ILE A 248 3.14 -7.20 -5.46
CA ILE A 248 2.07 -7.17 -4.45
C ILE A 248 1.08 -8.31 -4.73
N VAL A 249 0.65 -8.97 -3.67
CA VAL A 249 -0.51 -9.87 -3.69
C VAL A 249 -1.53 -9.35 -2.69
N LYS A 250 -2.78 -9.14 -3.10
CA LYS A 250 -3.84 -8.60 -2.23
C LYS A 250 -4.85 -9.67 -1.92
N LEU A 251 -5.13 -9.84 -0.63
CA LEU A 251 -6.15 -10.71 -0.08
C LEU A 251 -7.21 -9.87 0.62
N LYS A 252 -8.48 -10.16 0.37
CA LYS A 252 -9.61 -9.51 1.04
C LYS A 252 -10.35 -10.50 1.92
N TYR A 253 -10.68 -10.09 3.14
CA TYR A 253 -11.47 -10.90 4.04
C TYR A 253 -12.92 -11.02 3.54
N SER A 254 -13.44 -12.24 3.50
CA SER A 254 -14.80 -12.55 3.07
C SER A 254 -15.64 -12.98 4.25
N LEU A 255 -16.72 -12.23 4.54
CA LEU A 255 -17.67 -12.59 5.59
C LEU A 255 -18.43 -13.89 5.29
N ARG A 256 -18.49 -14.31 4.02
CA ARG A 256 -19.19 -15.52 3.60
C ARG A 256 -18.39 -16.78 3.90
N SER A 257 -17.11 -16.80 3.50
CA SER A 257 -16.21 -17.93 3.75
C SER A 257 -15.54 -17.85 5.12
N GLN A 258 -15.55 -16.68 5.75
CA GLN A 258 -14.78 -16.35 6.95
C GLN A 258 -13.25 -16.49 6.77
N GLU A 259 -12.78 -16.38 5.52
CA GLU A 259 -11.38 -16.53 5.13
C GLU A 259 -10.92 -15.34 4.28
N PHE A 260 -9.60 -15.26 4.06
CA PHE A 260 -9.02 -14.31 3.11
C PHE A 260 -9.04 -14.90 1.69
N GLU A 261 -9.58 -14.13 0.75
CA GLU A 261 -9.70 -14.49 -0.66
C GLU A 261 -8.72 -13.67 -1.49
N LEU A 262 -8.05 -14.31 -2.45
CA LEU A 262 -7.13 -13.64 -3.37
C LEU A 262 -7.93 -12.76 -4.35
N ILE A 263 -7.61 -11.46 -4.38
CA ILE A 263 -8.30 -10.50 -5.25
C ILE A 263 -7.41 -9.89 -6.32
N VAL A 264 -6.10 -9.73 -6.07
CA VAL A 264 -5.18 -9.08 -7.02
C VAL A 264 -3.78 -9.67 -6.91
N VAL A 265 -3.14 -9.91 -8.05
CA VAL A 265 -1.70 -10.17 -8.16
C VAL A 265 -1.08 -9.07 -9.04
N GLU A 266 -0.03 -8.45 -8.56
CA GLU A 266 0.72 -7.38 -9.20
C GLU A 266 2.19 -7.80 -9.35
N TYR A 267 2.71 -7.72 -10.57
CA TYR A 267 4.07 -8.15 -10.93
C TYR A 267 5.05 -6.99 -10.93
N LEU A 268 6.36 -7.28 -10.97
CA LEU A 268 7.41 -6.25 -10.94
C LEU A 268 7.35 -5.29 -12.15
N ASP A 269 6.90 -5.76 -13.31
CA ASP A 269 6.70 -4.95 -14.52
C ASP A 269 5.47 -4.03 -14.46
N GLY A 270 4.70 -4.10 -13.37
CA GLY A 270 3.47 -3.34 -13.15
C GLY A 270 2.23 -3.92 -13.84
N SER A 271 2.32 -5.09 -14.46
CA SER A 271 1.14 -5.83 -14.90
C SER A 271 0.35 -6.39 -13.71
N ILE A 272 -0.97 -6.56 -13.89
CA ILE A 272 -1.90 -7.00 -12.85
C ILE A 272 -2.84 -8.07 -13.38
N ILE A 273 -3.18 -9.02 -12.51
CA ILE A 273 -4.33 -9.91 -12.65
C ILE A 273 -5.30 -9.63 -11.50
N ASN A 274 -6.54 -9.25 -11.85
CA ASN A 274 -7.65 -9.16 -10.90
C ASN A 274 -8.36 -10.53 -10.84
N HIS A 275 -8.53 -11.05 -9.64
CA HIS A 275 -9.30 -12.25 -9.34
C HIS A 275 -10.70 -11.83 -8.93
N LYS A 276 -11.72 -12.39 -9.60
CA LYS A 276 -13.11 -12.10 -9.26
C LYS A 276 -13.47 -12.80 -7.95
N ASN A 277 -14.08 -12.04 -7.04
CA ASN A 277 -14.86 -12.57 -5.92
C ASN A 277 -16.20 -13.13 -6.40
#